data_AF-A0A7S7ALY7-F1
#
_entry.id   AF-A0A7S7ALY7-F1
#
_cell.length_a   1.000
_cell.length_b   1.000
_cell.length_c   1.000
_cell.angle_alpha   90.00
_cell.angle_beta   90.00
_cell.angle_gamma   90.00
#
_symmetry.space_group_name_H-M   'P 1'
#
loop_
_entity.id
_entity.type
_entity.pdbx_description
1 polymer ?
#
loop_
_entity_poly.entity_id
_entity_poly.type
_entity_poly.pdbx_seq_one_letter_code
_entity_poly.pdbx_strand_id
1 'polypeptide(L)'
;MSQQFCLEFDSFDNPMQLSKIGNWVFTFLTSPDELPNVQLAITYVMPRKISDELQPRRVVIQNTAIETIWRIEQVECFNSQTNQELTFTAAEPQAQLVLSSIIEEFARYDVPLVFKPL
;
A
#
# COMPACT_ATOMS: atom_id res chain seq x y z
N MET A 1 7.17 20.88 -5.22
CA MET A 1 7.29 19.64 -4.42
C MET A 1 5.94 18.96 -4.46
N SER A 2 5.89 17.68 -4.82
CA SER A 2 4.66 16.90 -4.82
C SER A 2 4.22 16.64 -3.37
N GLN A 3 2.93 16.79 -3.06
CA GLN A 3 2.41 16.47 -1.73
C GLN A 3 2.66 14.99 -1.42
N GLN A 4 3.27 14.70 -0.27
CA GLN A 4 3.47 13.33 0.22
C GLN A 4 2.27 12.89 1.05
N PHE A 5 2.04 11.58 1.09
CA PHE A 5 0.95 10.96 1.83
C PHE A 5 1.46 9.73 2.59
N CYS A 6 0.69 9.31 3.59
CA CYS A 6 0.98 8.16 4.42
C CYS A 6 -0.27 7.32 4.69
N LEU A 7 -0.02 6.08 5.12
CA LEU A 7 -0.97 5.25 5.84
C LEU A 7 -0.58 5.28 7.32
N GLU A 8 -1.55 5.59 8.16
CA GLU A 8 -1.44 5.45 9.60
C GLU A 8 -2.18 4.18 10.04
N PHE A 9 -1.43 3.30 10.70
CA PHE A 9 -1.89 2.03 11.29
C PHE A 9 -2.21 2.24 12.77
N ASP A 10 -3.01 1.36 13.36
CA ASP A 10 -3.12 1.31 14.82
C ASP A 10 -1.78 0.88 15.44
N SER A 11 -1.56 1.29 16.68
CA SER A 11 -0.45 0.84 17.53
C SER A 11 -0.29 -0.68 17.62
N PHE A 12 -1.39 -1.44 17.50
CA PHE A 12 -1.36 -2.91 17.53
C PHE A 12 -1.16 -3.56 16.16
N ASP A 13 -1.27 -2.79 15.07
CA ASP A 13 -1.24 -3.27 13.69
C ASP A 13 0.05 -2.87 12.97
N ASN A 14 1.20 -3.03 13.64
CA ASN A 14 2.49 -2.68 13.05
C ASN A 14 2.71 -3.43 11.72
N PRO A 15 2.91 -2.73 10.59
CA PRO A 15 3.08 -3.33 9.27
C PRO A 15 4.19 -4.38 9.18
N MET A 16 5.24 -4.27 9.99
CA MET A 16 6.34 -5.25 10.02
C MET A 16 5.94 -6.59 10.64
N GLN A 17 4.85 -6.62 11.41
CA GLN A 17 4.33 -7.82 12.07
C GLN A 17 3.14 -8.44 11.30
N LEU A 18 2.57 -7.68 10.36
CA LEU A 18 1.53 -8.16 9.46
C LEU A 18 2.15 -9.04 8.39
N SER A 19 1.61 -10.25 8.21
CA SER A 19 2.01 -11.15 7.12
C SER A 19 1.03 -11.10 5.94
N LYS A 20 -0.27 -11.09 6.26
CA LYS A 20 -1.36 -11.09 5.28
C LYS A 20 -2.65 -10.54 5.90
N ILE A 21 -3.38 -9.73 5.13
CA ILE A 21 -4.73 -9.25 5.45
C ILE A 21 -5.61 -9.47 4.22
N GLY A 22 -6.66 -10.28 4.33
CA GLY A 22 -7.50 -10.62 3.18
C GLY A 22 -6.70 -11.17 1.99
N ASN A 23 -6.73 -10.47 0.86
CA ASN A 23 -5.94 -10.82 -0.33
C ASN A 23 -4.64 -10.01 -0.48
N TRP A 24 -4.19 -9.35 0.58
CA TRP A 24 -2.98 -8.53 0.58
C TRP A 24 -1.90 -9.18 1.43
N VAL A 25 -0.70 -9.33 0.88
CA VAL A 25 0.47 -9.89 1.57
C VAL A 25 1.51 -8.80 1.76
N PHE A 26 2.11 -8.77 2.95
CA PHE A 26 3.18 -7.85 3.30
C PHE A 26 4.53 -8.53 3.11
N THR A 27 5.43 -7.88 2.37
CA THR A 27 6.78 -8.40 2.14
C THR A 27 7.81 -7.30 2.31
N PHE A 28 8.90 -7.60 3.00
CA PHE A 28 10.06 -6.73 3.12
C PHE A 28 10.74 -6.52 1.75
N LEU A 29 10.94 -5.26 1.37
CA LEU A 29 11.75 -4.86 0.21
C LEU A 29 13.17 -4.49 0.62
N THR A 30 13.36 -4.05 1.87
CA THR A 30 14.67 -3.84 2.51
C THR A 30 14.77 -4.70 3.76
N SER A 31 15.98 -4.89 4.31
CA SER A 31 16.14 -5.67 5.53
C SER A 31 15.35 -5.04 6.70
N PRO A 32 14.67 -5.82 7.56
CA PRO A 32 14.02 -5.29 8.75
C PRO A 32 15.00 -4.60 9.72
N ASP A 33 16.30 -4.90 9.62
CA ASP A 33 17.35 -4.29 10.43
C ASP A 33 17.78 -2.89 9.91
N GLU A 34 17.33 -2.47 8.72
CA GLU A 34 17.69 -1.19 8.10
C GLU A 34 16.85 0.00 8.59
N LEU A 35 16.46 0.02 9.88
CA LEU A 35 15.74 1.17 10.44
C LEU A 35 16.58 2.46 10.31
N PRO A 36 15.99 3.61 9.91
CA PRO A 36 14.56 3.87 9.66
C PRO A 36 14.17 3.81 8.17
N ASN A 37 14.76 2.92 7.37
CA ASN A 37 14.54 2.77 5.94
C ASN A 37 13.93 1.40 5.58
N VAL A 38 13.13 0.84 6.49
CA VAL A 38 12.39 -0.39 6.25
C VAL A 38 11.27 -0.09 5.24
N GLN A 39 11.28 -0.81 4.13
CA GLN A 39 10.27 -0.74 3.09
C GLN A 39 9.49 -2.04 3.05
N LEU A 40 8.17 -1.89 2.96
CA LEU A 40 7.24 -2.98 2.80
C LEU A 40 6.46 -2.82 1.50
N ALA A 41 6.21 -3.95 0.86
CA ALA A 41 5.28 -4.08 -0.24
C ALA A 41 3.99 -4.74 0.26
N ILE A 42 2.87 -4.06 0.09
CA ILE A 42 1.52 -4.59 0.31
C ILE A 42 1.01 -5.08 -1.05
N THR A 43 1.10 -6.37 -1.31
CA THR A 43 0.86 -6.97 -2.64
C THR A 43 -0.48 -7.68 -2.69
N TYR A 44 -1.29 -7.38 -3.70
CA TYR A 44 -2.56 -8.07 -3.95
C TYR A 44 -2.31 -9.43 -4.62
N VAL A 45 -2.79 -10.52 -4.02
CA VAL A 45 -2.50 -11.90 -4.46
C VAL A 45 -3.62 -12.57 -5.26
N MET A 46 -4.77 -11.92 -5.46
CA MET A 46 -5.79 -12.50 -6.32
C MET A 46 -5.31 -12.57 -7.79
N PRO A 47 -5.76 -13.60 -8.54
CA PRO A 47 -5.48 -13.69 -9.97
C PRO A 47 -5.97 -12.43 -10.69
N ARG A 48 -5.20 -11.95 -11.67
CA ARG A 48 -5.60 -10.85 -12.55
C ARG A 48 -6.94 -11.22 -13.21
N LYS A 49 -8.04 -10.59 -12.79
CA LYS A 49 -9.31 -10.67 -13.51
C LYS A 49 -9.14 -9.88 -14.79
N ILE A 50 -9.44 -10.43 -15.97
CA ILE A 50 -9.05 -9.79 -17.24
C ILE A 50 -9.85 -8.47 -17.53
N SER A 51 -10.82 -8.08 -16.68
CA SER A 51 -11.34 -6.71 -16.54
C SER A 51 -11.75 -6.43 -15.06
N ASP A 52 -11.87 -5.20 -14.55
CA ASP A 52 -11.97 -3.88 -15.19
C ASP A 52 -10.65 -3.07 -15.17
N GLU A 53 -10.39 -2.37 -16.28
CA GLU A 53 -9.18 -1.68 -16.78
C GLU A 53 -7.93 -1.58 -15.89
N LEU A 54 -8.03 -1.08 -14.66
CA LEU A 54 -6.89 -0.84 -13.78
C LEU A 54 -6.95 -1.76 -12.56
N GLN A 55 -5.92 -2.60 -12.42
CA GLN A 55 -5.86 -3.62 -11.37
C GLN A 55 -4.77 -3.29 -10.35
N PRO A 56 -5.11 -3.13 -9.06
CA PRO A 56 -4.11 -2.96 -8.01
C PRO A 56 -3.12 -4.13 -8.00
N ARG A 57 -1.83 -3.83 -7.87
CA ARG A 57 -0.77 -4.83 -7.74
C ARG A 57 -0.09 -4.72 -6.40
N ARG A 58 0.42 -3.54 -6.08
CA ARG A 58 1.27 -3.35 -4.92
C ARG A 58 1.22 -1.91 -4.45
N VAL A 59 1.24 -1.70 -3.14
CA VAL A 59 1.55 -0.41 -2.53
C VAL A 59 2.87 -0.55 -1.82
N VAL A 60 3.82 0.35 -2.11
CA VAL A 60 5.10 0.39 -1.40
C VAL A 60 5.03 1.47 -0.34
N ILE A 61 5.32 1.08 0.89
CA ILE A 61 5.36 1.96 2.05
C ILE A 61 6.71 1.91 2.74
N GLN A 62 7.11 3.01 3.36
CA GLN A 62 8.34 3.12 4.13
C GLN A 62 8.03 3.61 5.54
N ASN A 63 8.69 3.05 6.54
CA ASN A 63 8.52 3.51 7.92
C ASN A 63 8.98 4.96 8.06
N THR A 64 8.39 5.68 9.01
CA THR A 64 8.82 7.03 9.38
C THR A 64 9.43 7.04 10.78
N ALA A 65 9.71 8.23 11.31
CA ALA A 65 10.11 8.40 12.70
C ALA A 65 8.97 8.09 13.70
N ILE A 66 7.71 8.06 13.22
CA ILE A 66 6.53 7.72 14.02
C ILE A 66 6.13 6.29 13.63
N GLU A 67 6.12 5.37 14.60
CA GLU A 67 5.95 3.93 14.36
C GLU A 67 4.65 3.55 13.64
N THR A 68 3.57 4.28 13.92
CA THR A 68 2.26 4.06 13.31
C THR A 68 2.14 4.68 11.91
N ILE A 69 3.05 5.57 11.52
CA ILE A 69 2.96 6.32 10.26
C ILE A 69 3.95 5.76 9.25
N TRP A 70 3.41 5.36 8.10
CA TRP A 70 4.16 4.79 6.99
C TRP A 70 3.94 5.61 5.73
N ARG A 71 5.02 6.21 5.21
CA ARG A 71 4.98 7.02 3.99
C ARG A 71 4.70 6.14 2.79
N ILE A 72 3.81 6.57 1.91
CA ILE A 72 3.54 5.87 0.65
C ILE A 72 4.58 6.34 -0.38
N GLU A 73 5.39 5.41 -0.87
CA GLU A 73 6.39 5.68 -1.91
C GLU A 73 5.75 5.65 -3.30
N GLN A 74 4.95 4.61 -3.55
CA GLN A 74 4.30 4.40 -4.84
C GLN A 74 3.15 3.42 -4.76
N VAL A 75 2.22 3.57 -5.69
CA VAL A 75 1.13 2.62 -5.96
C VAL A 75 1.32 2.05 -7.35
N GLU A 76 1.42 0.73 -7.44
CA GLU A 76 1.62 -0.01 -8.68
C GLU A 76 0.32 -0.71 -9.07
N CYS A 77 -0.05 -0.52 -10.33
CA CYS A 77 -1.22 -1.14 -10.94
C CYS A 77 -0.84 -1.80 -12.26
N PHE A 78 -1.68 -2.72 -12.71
CA PHE A 78 -1.61 -3.30 -14.04
C PHE A 78 -2.79 -2.77 -14.87
N ASN A 79 -2.51 -2.18 -16.03
CA ASN A 79 -3.53 -1.76 -16.99
C ASN A 79 -3.76 -2.90 -18.01
N SER A 80 -4.97 -3.45 -18.03
CA SER A 80 -5.31 -4.57 -18.92
C SER A 80 -5.59 -4.16 -20.36
N GLN A 81 -5.87 -2.88 -20.64
CA GLN A 81 -6.04 -2.37 -22.01
C GLN A 81 -4.69 -2.19 -22.71
N THR A 82 -3.70 -1.64 -22.00
CA THR A 82 -2.36 -1.42 -22.55
C THR A 82 -1.39 -2.57 -22.28
N ASN A 83 -1.79 -3.51 -21.41
CA ASN A 83 -0.97 -4.63 -20.96
C ASN A 83 0.36 -4.18 -20.33
N GLN A 84 0.32 -3.13 -19.52
CA GLN A 84 1.48 -2.49 -18.91
C GLN A 84 1.33 -2.35 -17.40
N GLU A 85 2.47 -2.34 -16.72
CA GLU A 85 2.55 -1.92 -15.32
C GLU A 85 2.66 -0.39 -15.27
N LEU A 86 1.82 0.21 -14.44
CA LEU A 86 1.75 1.64 -14.22
C LEU A 86 2.09 1.93 -12.77
N THR A 87 2.89 2.97 -12.57
CA THR A 87 3.25 3.47 -11.25
C THR A 87 2.65 4.84 -11.06
N PHE A 88 1.97 5.03 -9.94
CA PHE A 88 1.34 6.27 -9.55
C PHE A 88 1.92 6.75 -8.22
N THR A 89 2.05 8.06 -8.09
CA THR A 89 2.23 8.73 -6.80
C THR A 89 0.92 8.71 -6.02
N ALA A 90 0.99 8.74 -4.69
CA ALA A 90 -0.20 8.71 -3.83
C ALA A 90 -1.16 9.90 -4.04
N ALA A 91 -0.68 11.00 -4.64
CA ALA A 91 -1.49 12.17 -4.95
C ALA A 91 -2.42 11.94 -6.16
N GLU A 92 -2.10 10.98 -7.04
CA GLU A 92 -2.86 10.76 -8.28
C GLU A 92 -4.22 10.09 -8.01
N PRO A 93 -5.28 10.47 -8.75
CA PRO A 93 -6.63 9.92 -8.53
C PRO A 93 -6.68 8.39 -8.61
N GLN A 94 -5.92 7.79 -9.53
CA GLN A 94 -5.82 6.35 -9.71
C GLN A 94 -5.27 5.69 -8.43
N ALA A 95 -4.22 6.26 -7.85
CA ALA A 95 -3.66 5.77 -6.59
C ALA A 95 -4.67 5.91 -5.44
N GLN A 96 -5.39 7.04 -5.35
CA GLN A 96 -6.38 7.27 -4.29
C GLN A 96 -7.55 6.28 -4.34
N LEU A 97 -7.98 5.85 -5.53
CA LEU A 97 -8.98 4.79 -5.68
C LEU A 97 -8.47 3.45 -5.14
N VAL A 98 -7.22 3.10 -5.46
CA VAL A 98 -6.61 1.87 -4.93
C VAL A 98 -6.46 1.94 -3.41
N LEU A 99 -5.97 3.05 -2.88
CA LEU A 99 -5.77 3.24 -1.44
C LEU A 99 -7.10 3.18 -0.68
N SER A 100 -8.16 3.81 -1.20
CA SER A 100 -9.51 3.69 -0.64
C SER A 100 -9.98 2.23 -0.59
N SER A 101 -9.73 1.46 -1.65
CA SER A 101 -10.12 0.04 -1.70
C SER A 101 -9.37 -0.82 -0.66
N ILE A 102 -8.09 -0.51 -0.41
CA ILE A 102 -7.28 -1.18 0.62
C ILE A 102 -7.79 -0.85 2.01
N ILE A 103 -8.09 0.42 2.29
CA ILE A 103 -8.62 0.88 3.58
C ILE A 103 -9.95 0.18 3.89
N GLU A 104 -10.86 0.14 2.90
CA GLU A 104 -12.14 -0.55 3.05
C GLU A 104 -12.00 -2.07 3.22
N GLU A 105 -11.04 -2.70 2.54
CA GLU A 105 -10.79 -4.13 2.68
C GLU A 105 -10.20 -4.46 4.06
N PHE A 106 -9.20 -3.70 4.51
CA PHE A 106 -8.52 -3.95 5.78
C PHE A 106 -9.44 -3.73 6.99
N ALA A 107 -10.33 -2.73 6.91
CA ALA A 107 -11.34 -2.50 7.94
C ALA A 107 -12.26 -3.71 8.15
N ARG A 108 -12.44 -4.60 7.15
CA ARG A 108 -13.23 -5.85 7.30
C ARG A 108 -12.52 -6.93 8.11
N TYR A 109 -11.23 -6.75 8.36
CA TYR A 109 -10.37 -7.65 9.15
C TYR A 109 -9.90 -6.99 10.45
N ASP A 110 -10.60 -5.96 10.93
CA ASP A 110 -10.29 -5.22 12.14
C ASP A 110 -8.91 -4.52 12.14
N VAL A 111 -8.36 -4.22 10.96
CA VAL A 111 -7.13 -3.43 10.79
C VAL A 111 -7.48 -2.07 10.19
N PRO A 112 -7.89 -1.07 10.98
CA PRO A 112 -8.24 0.24 10.46
C PRO A 112 -7.00 0.97 9.92
N LEU A 113 -7.17 1.65 8.78
CA LEU A 113 -6.13 2.48 8.16
C LEU A 113 -6.62 3.91 7.96
N VAL A 114 -5.76 4.89 8.22
CA VAL A 114 -6.04 6.30 7.91
C VAL A 114 -5.09 6.77 6.82
N PHE A 115 -5.64 7.21 5.68
CA PHE A 115 -4.89 7.87 4.62
C PHE A 115 -4.88 9.38 4.84
N LYS A 116 -3.69 9.97 4.94
CA LYS A 116 -3.54 11.41 5.18
C LYS A 116 -2.27 11.99 4.54
N PRO A 117 -2.24 13.31 4.27
CA PRO A 117 -1.02 14.01 3.91
C PRO A 117 0.06 13.81 4.99
N LEU A 118 1.31 13.63 4.56
CA LEU A 118 2.48 13.59 5.45
C LEU A 118 3.05 15.00 5.68
#